data_AF-A0A917PK43-F1
#
_entry.id   AF-A0A917PK43-F1
#
_cell.length_a   1.000
_cell.length_b   1.000
_cell.length_c   1.000
_cell.angle_alpha   90.00
_cell.angle_beta   90.00
_cell.angle_gamma   90.00
#
_symmetry.space_group_name_H-M   'P 1'
#
loop_
_entity.id
_entity.type
_entity.pdbx_description
1 polymer ?
#
loop_
_entity_poly.entity_id
_entity_poly.type
_entity_poly.pdbx_seq_one_letter_code
_entity_poly.pdbx_strand_id
1 'polypeptide(L)'
;MLHIVRALLSGNRGFNELARMIGGCNSATLTQRLEQLEHLNIVAKATDVGMTGKLARSIYSLTEAGRELQTVIDAIDAWGRAHLAPDPEGDAVAVAAQAECPQEVQGDGPHSESDPETALVS
;
A
#
# COMPACT_ATOMS: atom_id res chain seq x y z
N MET A 1 -11.45 4.82 7.27
CA MET A 1 -11.00 4.13 8.50
C MET A 1 -11.09 2.62 8.36
N LEU A 2 -12.24 2.07 7.97
CA LEU A 2 -12.45 0.61 7.90
C LEU A 2 -11.41 -0.16 7.08
N HIS A 3 -11.00 0.38 5.93
CA HIS A 3 -9.98 -0.23 5.06
C HIS A 3 -8.61 -0.36 5.75
N ILE A 4 -8.26 0.57 6.65
CA ILE A 4 -7.00 0.51 7.42
C ILE A 4 -7.07 -0.64 8.42
N VAL A 5 -8.17 -0.72 9.18
CA VAL A 5 -8.38 -1.80 10.16
C VAL A 5 -8.32 -3.15 9.47
N ARG A 6 -9.03 -3.31 8.34
CA ARG A 6 -9.02 -4.55 7.56
C ARG A 6 -7.61 -4.92 7.04
N ALA A 7 -6.82 -3.94 6.59
CA ALA A 7 -5.45 -4.19 6.15
C ALA A 7 -4.52 -4.63 7.29
N LEU A 8 -4.77 -4.16 8.52
CA LEU A 8 -3.99 -4.51 9.71
C LEU A 8 -4.45 -5.80 10.40
N LEU A 9 -5.68 -6.27 10.14
CA LEU A 9 -6.16 -7.59 10.61
C LEU A 9 -5.34 -8.73 9.99
N SER A 10 -4.82 -8.54 8.77
CA SER A 10 -3.93 -9.51 8.10
C SER A 10 -2.48 -9.48 8.62
N GLY A 11 -2.14 -8.54 9.51
CA GLY A 11 -0.80 -8.42 10.10
C GLY A 11 -0.31 -6.97 10.21
N ASN A 12 0.82 -6.79 10.89
CA ASN A 12 1.43 -5.48 11.08
C ASN A 12 2.00 -4.95 9.76
N ARG A 13 1.89 -3.64 9.54
CA ARG A 13 2.22 -3.02 8.24
C ARG A 13 2.99 -1.73 8.42
N GLY A 14 3.87 -1.42 7.46
CA GLY A 14 4.49 -0.10 7.37
C GLY A 14 3.57 0.95 6.73
N PHE A 15 3.86 2.24 6.91
CA PHE A 15 3.09 3.33 6.29
C PHE A 15 2.96 3.18 4.77
N ASN A 16 4.07 2.97 4.07
CA ASN A 16 4.08 2.84 2.60
C ASN A 16 3.32 1.62 2.11
N GLU A 17 3.32 0.54 2.89
CA GLU A 17 2.58 -0.68 2.56
C GLU A 17 1.08 -0.46 2.70
N LEU A 18 0.65 0.21 3.79
CA LEU A 18 -0.74 0.63 3.98
C LEU A 18 -1.20 1.57 2.85
N ALA A 19 -0.39 2.56 2.49
CA ALA A 19 -0.72 3.49 1.41
C ALA A 19 -0.97 2.77 0.08
N ARG A 20 -0.15 1.76 -0.24
CA ARG A 20 -0.29 0.94 -1.45
C ARG A 20 -1.52 0.04 -1.41
N MET A 21 -1.79 -0.62 -0.29
CA MET A 21 -2.94 -1.54 -0.17
C MET A 21 -4.29 -0.82 -0.18
N ILE A 22 -4.37 0.34 0.48
CA ILE A 22 -5.65 1.04 0.63
C ILE A 22 -6.06 1.66 -0.70
N GLY A 23 -5.11 2.21 -1.46
CA GLY A 23 -5.37 2.88 -2.73
C GLY A 23 -6.26 4.13 -2.58
N GLY A 24 -6.18 5.05 -3.54
CA GLY A 24 -7.17 6.14 -3.66
C GLY A 24 -7.19 7.22 -2.54
N CYS A 25 -6.29 7.18 -1.55
CA CYS A 25 -6.11 8.26 -0.59
C CYS A 25 -4.70 8.84 -0.63
N ASN A 26 -4.58 10.17 -0.56
CA ASN A 26 -3.29 10.84 -0.43
C ASN A 26 -2.65 10.56 0.96
N SER A 27 -1.33 10.74 1.05
CA SER A 27 -0.55 10.45 2.26
C SER A 27 -1.00 11.27 3.48
N ALA A 28 -1.44 12.51 3.29
CA ALA A 28 -1.94 13.36 4.38
C ALA A 28 -3.22 12.77 4.99
N THR A 29 -4.15 12.32 4.14
CA THR A 29 -5.39 11.67 4.57
C THR A 29 -5.10 10.36 5.30
N LEU A 30 -4.16 9.54 4.80
CA LEU A 30 -3.78 8.31 5.50
C LEU A 30 -3.19 8.60 6.88
N THR A 31 -2.33 9.63 6.98
CA THR A 31 -1.71 10.05 8.23
C THR A 31 -2.77 10.49 9.25
N GLN A 32 -3.66 11.41 8.87
CA GLN A 32 -4.75 11.87 9.72
C GLN A 32 -5.64 10.70 10.18
N ARG A 33 -5.89 9.75 9.29
CA ARG A 33 -6.71 8.56 9.61
C ARG A 33 -6.03 7.64 10.60
N LEU A 34 -4.72 7.44 10.48
CA LEU A 34 -3.94 6.64 11.44
C LEU A 34 -3.85 7.33 12.80
N GLU A 35 -3.61 8.65 12.83
CA GLU A 35 -3.61 9.45 14.06
C GLU A 35 -4.94 9.36 14.80
N GLN A 36 -6.06 9.44 14.08
CA GLN A 36 -7.39 9.28 14.69
C GLN A 36 -7.61 7.87 15.26
N LEU A 37 -7.15 6.82 14.56
CA LEU A 37 -7.24 5.44 15.05
C LEU A 37 -6.32 5.17 16.25
N GLU A 38 -5.15 5.83 16.31
CA GLU A 38 -4.29 5.85 17.48
C GLU A 38 -4.97 6.53 18.67
N HIS A 39 -5.58 7.70 18.45
CA HIS A 39 -6.28 8.44 19.49
C HIS A 39 -7.45 7.64 20.09
N LEU A 40 -8.13 6.85 19.26
CA LEU A 40 -9.20 5.95 19.68
C LEU A 40 -8.68 4.63 20.30
N ASN A 41 -7.36 4.46 20.43
CA ASN A 41 -6.71 3.25 20.92
C ASN A 41 -7.08 1.98 20.14
N ILE A 42 -7.33 2.12 18.84
CA ILE A 42 -7.63 1.01 17.91
C ILE A 42 -6.34 0.53 17.23
N VAL A 43 -5.43 1.45 16.94
CA VAL A 43 -4.13 1.19 16.31
C VAL A 43 -3.02 1.65 17.23
N ALA A 44 -1.93 0.88 17.27
CA ALA A 44 -0.68 1.26 17.89
C ALA A 44 0.42 1.40 16.84
N LYS A 45 1.23 2.46 16.97
CA LYS A 45 2.42 2.71 16.15
C LYS A 45 3.68 2.43 16.94
N ALA A 46 4.58 1.67 16.31
CA ALA A 46 5.93 1.42 16.77
C ALA A 46 6.92 1.96 15.73
N THR A 47 8.07 2.43 16.21
CA THR A 47 9.19 2.77 15.31
C THR A 47 10.17 1.62 15.32
N ASP A 48 10.26 0.91 14.21
CA ASP A 48 11.29 -0.11 13.97
C ASP A 48 12.57 0.58 13.52
N VAL A 49 13.58 0.59 14.39
CA VAL A 49 14.94 1.02 14.08
C VAL A 49 15.72 -0.26 13.79
N GLY A 50 15.85 -0.60 12.50
CA GLY A 50 16.51 -1.85 12.11
C GLY A 50 17.93 -1.98 12.69
N MET A 51 18.47 -3.20 12.76
CA MET A 51 19.77 -3.52 13.39
C MET A 51 20.95 -2.68 12.89
N THR A 52 20.86 -2.10 11.68
CA THR A 52 21.91 -1.26 11.08
C THR A 52 21.76 0.23 11.41
N GLY A 53 20.71 0.64 12.13
CA GLY A 53 20.42 2.03 12.52
C GLY A 53 20.11 2.99 11.36
N LYS A 54 20.13 2.51 10.11
CA LYS A 54 20.16 3.36 8.92
C LYS A 54 18.79 3.87 8.48
N LEU A 55 17.69 3.27 8.95
CA LEU A 55 16.34 3.69 8.56
C LEU A 55 15.31 3.33 9.64
N ALA A 56 14.74 4.36 10.27
CA ALA A 56 13.59 4.22 11.15
C ALA A 56 12.31 4.06 10.32
N ARG A 57 11.54 2.99 10.54
CA ARG A 57 10.29 2.72 9.84
C ARG A 57 9.13 2.68 10.84
N SER A 58 8.05 3.40 10.54
CA SER A 58 6.82 3.29 11.33
C SER A 58 6.10 2.00 10.97
N ILE A 59 5.82 1.17 11.98
CA ILE A 59 5.03 -0.05 11.91
C ILE A 59 3.73 0.19 12.67
N TYR A 60 2.62 -0.14 12.06
CA TYR A 60 1.28 -0.04 12.64
C TYR A 60 0.74 -1.44 12.92
N SER A 61 0.03 -1.57 14.03
CA SER A 61 -0.57 -2.82 14.50
C SER A 61 -1.91 -2.53 15.19
N LEU A 62 -2.83 -3.48 15.18
CA LEU A 62 -4.06 -3.34 15.95
C LEU A 62 -3.79 -3.58 17.44
N THR A 63 -4.45 -2.78 18.27
CA THR A 63 -4.57 -3.05 19.71
C THR A 63 -5.54 -4.21 19.94
N GLU A 64 -5.71 -4.63 21.19
CA GLU A 64 -6.73 -5.62 21.55
C GLU A 64 -8.13 -5.17 21.13
N ALA A 65 -8.51 -3.94 21.52
CA ALA A 65 -9.78 -3.33 21.11
C ALA A 65 -9.93 -3.25 19.58
N GLY A 66 -8.83 -2.98 18.86
CA GLY A 66 -8.86 -2.98 17.40
C GLY A 66 -9.05 -4.37 16.77
N ARG A 67 -8.59 -5.44 17.41
CA ARG A 67 -8.81 -6.82 16.97
C ARG A 67 -10.26 -7.27 17.20
N GLU A 68 -10.88 -6.84 18.30
CA GLU A 68 -12.29 -7.15 18.60
C GLU A 68 -13.25 -6.66 17.49
N LEU A 69 -12.87 -5.61 16.75
CA LEU A 69 -13.64 -5.13 15.59
C LEU A 69 -13.76 -6.16 14.46
N GLN A 70 -12.90 -7.18 14.40
CA GLN A 70 -12.97 -8.26 13.41
C GLN A 70 -14.36 -8.89 13.38
N THR A 71 -14.96 -9.17 14.55
CA THR A 71 -16.28 -9.80 14.63
C THR A 71 -17.38 -8.94 14.00
N VAL A 72 -17.32 -7.61 14.17
CA VAL A 72 -18.28 -6.69 13.57
C VAL A 72 -18.08 -6.61 12.06
N ILE A 73 -16.83 -6.58 11.61
CA ILE A 73 -16.47 -6.59 10.18
C ILE A 73 -16.99 -7.87 9.53
N ASP A 74 -16.78 -9.02 10.15
CA ASP A 74 -17.23 -10.32 9.66
C ASP A 74 -18.76 -10.41 9.59
N ALA A 75 -19.47 -9.82 10.57
CA ALA A 75 -20.93 -9.77 10.55
C ALA A 75 -21.45 -8.94 9.38
N ILE A 76 -20.84 -7.79 9.10
CA ILE A 76 -21.19 -6.95 7.94
C ILE A 76 -20.89 -7.68 6.64
N ASP A 77 -19.74 -8.35 6.55
CA ASP A 77 -19.32 -9.11 5.37
C ASP A 77 -20.22 -10.32 5.10
N ALA A 78 -20.61 -11.06 6.15
CA ALA A 78 -21.58 -12.15 6.06
C ALA A 78 -22.97 -11.66 5.62
N TRP A 79 -23.44 -10.55 6.20
CA TRP A 79 -24.69 -9.93 5.76
C TRP A 79 -24.63 -9.52 4.28
N GLY A 80 -23.52 -8.89 3.87
CA GLY A 80 -23.30 -8.46 2.50
C GLY A 80 -23.36 -9.62 1.52
N ARG A 81 -22.62 -10.72 1.78
CA ARG A 81 -22.70 -11.93 0.95
C ARG A 81 -24.10 -12.52 0.83
N ALA A 82 -24.90 -12.44 1.89
CA ALA A 82 -26.24 -13.04 1.91
C ALA A 82 -27.30 -12.19 1.18
N HIS A 83 -27.12 -10.87 1.08
CA HIS A 83 -28.19 -9.95 0.62
C HIS A 83 -27.78 -9.09 -0.58
N LEU A 84 -26.49 -8.86 -0.78
CA LEU A 84 -25.93 -8.22 -1.96
C LEU A 84 -25.47 -9.33 -2.89
N ALA A 85 -26.42 -9.91 -3.64
CA ALA A 85 -26.06 -10.85 -4.70
C ALA A 85 -25.07 -10.15 -5.65
N PRO A 86 -23.98 -10.82 -6.09
CA PRO A 86 -23.20 -10.30 -7.19
C PRO A 86 -24.14 -10.21 -8.39
N ASP A 87 -24.38 -9.00 -8.88
CA ASP A 87 -25.01 -8.83 -10.17
C ASP A 87 -24.07 -9.50 -11.20
N PRO A 88 -24.50 -10.57 -11.90
CA PRO A 88 -23.64 -11.25 -12.86
C PRO A 88 -23.14 -10.32 -13.97
N GLU A 89 -23.72 -9.13 -14.14
CA GLU A 89 -23.32 -8.13 -15.12
C GLU A 89 -22.43 -7.00 -14.56
N GLY A 90 -22.25 -6.92 -13.23
CA GLY A 90 -21.61 -5.77 -12.55
C GLY A 90 -20.12 -5.91 -12.21
N ASP A 91 -19.55 -7.13 -12.23
CA ASP A 91 -18.21 -7.40 -11.67
C ASP A 91 -17.07 -7.47 -12.71
N ALA A 92 -17.40 -7.36 -14.00
CA ALA A 92 -16.39 -7.32 -15.07
C ALA A 92 -15.57 -6.01 -15.12
N VAL A 93 -15.94 -4.98 -14.33
CA VAL A 93 -15.33 -3.64 -14.39
C VAL A 93 -14.35 -3.37 -13.24
N ALA A 94 -14.30 -4.20 -12.19
CA ALA A 94 -13.44 -3.94 -11.03
C ALA A 94 -12.03 -4.58 -11.13
N VAL A 95 -11.81 -5.55 -12.02
CA VAL A 95 -10.49 -6.22 -12.22
C VAL A 95 -9.75 -5.66 -13.45
N ALA A 96 -9.84 -4.34 -13.69
CA ALA A 96 -9.08 -3.71 -14.78
C ALA A 96 -8.51 -2.31 -14.45
N ALA A 97 -8.68 -1.79 -13.23
CA ALA A 97 -8.11 -0.50 -12.82
C ALA A 97 -6.87 -0.66 -11.94
N GLN A 98 -5.92 -1.50 -12.39
CA GLN A 98 -4.54 -1.52 -11.89
C GLN A 98 -3.58 -1.41 -13.08
N ALA A 99 -3.61 -0.25 -13.74
CA ALA A 99 -2.64 0.24 -14.72
C ALA A 99 -3.10 1.68 -15.03
N GLU A 100 -2.36 2.78 -14.96
CA GLU A 100 -0.95 3.09 -14.77
C GLU A 100 -0.92 4.54 -14.21
N CYS A 101 -0.02 4.85 -13.28
CA CYS A 101 0.47 6.22 -13.18
C CYS A 101 1.72 6.29 -14.08
N PRO A 102 1.76 7.10 -15.14
CA PRO A 102 2.95 7.21 -15.98
C PRO A 102 4.12 7.76 -15.15
N GLN A 103 5.19 6.99 -15.06
CA GLN A 103 6.49 7.51 -14.63
C GLN A 103 7.17 8.12 -15.86
N GLU A 104 7.51 9.40 -15.78
CA GLU A 104 8.33 10.08 -16.78
C GLU A 104 9.70 9.38 -16.88
N VAL A 105 10.01 8.85 -18.07
CA VAL A 105 11.28 8.20 -18.38
C VAL A 105 12.26 9.24 -18.91
N GLN A 106 13.23 9.62 -18.08
CA GLN A 106 14.44 10.32 -18.53
C GLN A 106 15.27 9.32 -19.32
N GLY A 107 15.37 9.50 -20.64
CA GLY A 107 16.14 8.63 -21.52
C GLY A 107 17.65 8.73 -21.26
N ASP A 108 18.28 7.59 -21.05
CA ASP A 108 19.73 7.40 -21.20
C ASP A 108 19.92 6.29 -22.24
N GLY A 109 20.61 6.62 -23.34
CA GLY A 109 20.86 5.75 -24.48
C GLY A 109 22.36 5.57 -24.71
N PRO A 110 22.79 4.40 -25.20
CA PRO A 110 23.94 3.71 -24.62
C PRO A 110 25.27 3.96 -25.32
N HIS A 111 26.33 3.81 -24.52
CA HIS A 111 27.66 3.41 -24.97
C HIS A 111 27.59 2.13 -25.82
N SER A 112 28.23 2.15 -26.99
CA SER A 112 28.84 0.93 -27.53
C SER A 112 30.17 1.30 -28.19
N GLU A 113 31.16 0.52 -27.80
CA GLU A 113 32.59 0.65 -27.98
C GLU A 113 33.08 0.09 -29.33
N SER A 114 34.35 0.37 -29.63
CA SER A 114 35.26 -0.30 -30.60
C SER A 114 35.68 0.47 -31.88
N ASP A 115 36.78 1.21 -31.72
CA ASP A 115 37.88 1.55 -32.67
C ASP A 115 38.61 0.28 -33.24
N PRO A 116 39.66 0.35 -34.11
CA PRO A 116 40.26 1.44 -34.91
C PRO A 116 40.64 1.01 -36.38
N GLU A 117 41.53 1.78 -37.03
CA GLU A 117 42.25 1.57 -38.32
C GLU A 117 41.56 2.17 -39.57
N THR A 118 42.17 2.99 -40.44
CA THR A 118 43.58 3.27 -40.76
C THR A 118 43.65 4.68 -41.39
N ALA A 119 44.51 5.56 -40.88
CA ALA A 119 44.90 6.79 -41.57
C ALA A 119 46.40 7.04 -41.35
N LEU A 120 47.20 6.67 -42.35
CA LEU A 120 48.58 7.13 -42.50
C LEU A 120 48.72 7.62 -43.94
N VAL A 121 48.86 8.93 -44.07
CA VAL A 121 49.45 9.62 -45.20
C VAL A 121 50.88 10.00 -44.79
N SER A 122 51.83 9.71 -45.69
CA SER A 122 53.30 9.88 -45.64
C SER A 122 54.09 8.61 -45.35
#